data_AF-A0A7I7Y412-F1
#
_entry.id   AF-A0A7I7Y412-F1
#
_cell.length_a   1.000
_cell.length_b   1.000
_cell.length_c   1.000
_cell.angle_alpha   90.00
_cell.angle_beta   90.00
_cell.angle_gamma   90.00
#
_symmetry.space_group_name_H-M   'P 1'
#
loop_
_entity.id
_entity.type
_entity.pdbx_description
1 polymer ?
#
loop_
_entity_poly.entity_id
_entity_poly.type
_entity_poly.pdbx_seq_one_letter_code
_entity_poly.pdbx_strand_id
1 'polypeptide(L)'
;MSAEPFVGTGRDRLRELLDAVVPGDESAAGVPDMARRIHASEFHFSREVRRLTGEPPAALRRRIMLERAAWRLGRGEGVAEVAAAEGWSSPEVFSRAFRRSFGVPPSQVAESGRGFRLPAPNGLHFHPPQSLWIDAEPGGHQDSAVSRLMIDHDIADTAHLIRRAECLTKDQWTQELSPGQVVLEWDGPEPSVGAVLAAIVWTKEVWLASIEGRDQPSREHADPATTPQDLAAHHDDVSRRWVAMVTDVTARGRLSDTVIDALCDPPESFQLFGIVAHVLTYSAHRRGLARAMLARLGVPAGMGDPLDWMRSH
;
A
#
# COMPACT_ATOMS: atom_id res chain seq x y z
N MET A 1 9.60 -14.16 37.99
CA MET A 1 10.30 -13.51 36.87
C MET A 1 9.25 -12.77 36.07
N SER A 2 9.25 -11.46 36.19
CA SER A 2 8.25 -10.56 35.62
C SER A 2 8.45 -10.48 34.11
N ALA A 3 7.39 -10.77 33.35
CA ALA A 3 7.35 -10.54 31.92
C ALA A 3 7.26 -9.02 31.68
N GLU A 4 8.24 -8.45 30.97
CA GLU A 4 8.14 -7.07 30.53
C GLU A 4 7.02 -6.90 29.50
N PRO A 5 6.30 -5.76 29.49
CA PRO A 5 5.24 -5.53 28.52
C PRO A 5 5.83 -5.29 27.14
N PHE A 6 5.41 -6.08 26.15
CA PHE A 6 5.71 -5.89 24.74
C PHE A 6 5.04 -4.60 24.24
N VAL A 7 5.84 -3.62 23.80
CA VAL A 7 5.37 -2.33 23.27
C VAL A 7 5.43 -2.38 21.74
N GLY A 8 4.33 -2.79 21.11
CA GLY A 8 4.11 -2.73 19.65
C GLY A 8 2.66 -2.36 19.36
N THR A 9 2.37 -1.80 18.19
CA THR A 9 0.98 -1.47 17.82
C THR A 9 0.13 -2.74 17.72
N GLY A 10 -1.20 -2.63 17.79
CA GLY A 10 -2.09 -3.81 17.72
C GLY A 10 -1.90 -4.68 16.46
N ARG A 11 -1.45 -4.09 15.34
CA ARG A 11 -1.12 -4.81 14.10
C ARG A 11 0.22 -5.54 14.16
N ASP A 12 1.24 -4.94 14.80
CA ASP A 12 2.53 -5.59 15.02
C ASP A 12 2.38 -6.80 15.94
N ARG A 13 1.53 -6.66 16.97
CA ARG A 13 1.24 -7.75 17.91
C ARG A 13 0.54 -8.94 17.26
N LEU A 14 -0.42 -8.69 16.36
CA LEU A 14 -1.08 -9.76 15.61
C LEU A 14 -0.08 -10.47 14.69
N ARG A 15 0.79 -9.73 13.99
CA ARG A 15 1.83 -10.31 13.12
C ARG A 15 2.75 -11.24 13.91
N GLU A 16 3.30 -10.79 15.03
CA GLU A 16 4.16 -11.62 15.91
C GLU A 16 3.47 -12.92 16.35
N LEU A 17 2.19 -12.82 16.71
CA LEU A 17 1.40 -13.99 17.12
C LEU A 17 1.15 -14.94 15.96
N LEU A 18 0.87 -14.42 14.75
CA LEU A 18 0.66 -15.23 13.56
C LEU A 18 1.94 -15.92 13.11
N ASP A 19 3.09 -15.24 13.16
CA ASP A 19 4.40 -15.82 12.85
C ASP A 19 4.74 -16.98 13.80
N ALA A 20 4.32 -16.88 15.08
CA ALA A 20 4.47 -17.96 16.05
C ALA A 20 3.54 -19.17 15.77
N VAL A 21 2.33 -18.93 15.23
CA VAL A 21 1.33 -19.96 14.94
C VAL A 21 1.57 -20.66 13.60
N VAL A 22 2.03 -19.91 12.59
CA VAL A 22 2.25 -20.39 11.22
C VAL A 22 3.70 -20.13 10.80
N PRO A 23 4.67 -20.89 11.33
CA PRO A 23 6.07 -20.72 10.92
C PRO A 23 6.25 -21.14 9.46
N GLY A 24 7.07 -20.39 8.72
CA GLY A 24 7.33 -20.60 7.30
C GLY A 24 8.04 -21.92 6.97
N ASP A 25 8.82 -22.48 7.90
CA ASP A 25 9.76 -23.58 7.57
C ASP A 25 9.95 -24.66 8.65
N GLU A 26 9.19 -24.65 9.75
CA GLU A 26 9.40 -25.58 10.88
C GLU A 26 8.21 -26.52 11.16
N SER A 27 8.54 -27.81 11.19
CA SER A 27 7.63 -28.93 11.48
C SER A 27 7.08 -28.90 12.92
N ALA A 28 5.85 -29.38 13.07
CA ALA A 28 5.17 -29.83 14.30
C ALA A 28 5.51 -29.12 15.64
N ALA A 29 5.44 -27.79 15.69
CA ALA A 29 5.38 -27.06 16.97
C ALA A 29 4.01 -27.24 17.63
N GLY A 30 3.97 -27.70 18.88
CA GLY A 30 2.78 -27.68 19.73
C GLY A 30 2.49 -26.27 20.26
N VAL A 31 1.32 -26.04 20.85
CA VAL A 31 0.98 -24.73 21.46
C VAL A 31 2.03 -24.25 22.49
N PRO A 32 2.64 -25.13 23.32
CA PRO A 32 3.73 -24.73 24.21
C PRO A 32 4.96 -24.19 23.46
N ASP A 33 5.28 -24.74 22.29
CA ASP A 33 6.40 -24.29 21.46
C ASP A 33 6.10 -22.92 20.85
N MET A 34 4.87 -22.71 20.37
CA MET A 34 4.43 -21.42 19.83
C MET A 34 4.50 -20.32 20.91
N ALA A 35 4.04 -20.61 22.13
CA ALA A 35 4.07 -19.67 23.25
C ALA A 35 5.51 -19.32 23.67
N ARG A 36 6.42 -20.32 23.66
CA ARG A 36 7.84 -20.11 23.96
C ARG A 36 8.54 -19.18 22.97
N ARG A 37 8.19 -19.22 21.67
CA ARG A 37 8.78 -18.36 20.62
C ARG A 37 8.59 -16.87 20.88
N ILE A 38 7.53 -16.49 21.58
CA ILE A 38 7.23 -15.10 21.93
C ILE A 38 7.40 -14.81 23.43
N HIS A 39 8.14 -15.66 24.14
CA HIS A 39 8.38 -15.54 25.59
C HIS A 39 7.10 -15.41 26.44
N ALA A 40 6.02 -16.08 26.04
CA ALA A 40 4.73 -16.05 26.74
C ALA A 40 4.42 -17.40 27.41
N SER A 41 3.58 -17.36 28.46
CA SER A 41 2.95 -18.57 28.97
C SER A 41 1.91 -19.10 27.97
N GLU A 42 1.70 -20.42 27.94
CA GLU A 42 0.72 -21.07 27.06
C GLU A 42 -0.69 -20.51 27.24
N PHE A 43 -1.10 -20.29 28.50
CA PHE A 43 -2.41 -19.73 28.84
C PHE A 43 -2.56 -18.30 28.29
N HIS A 44 -1.55 -17.45 28.50
CA HIS A 44 -1.57 -16.08 28.00
C HIS A 44 -1.59 -16.04 26.47
N PHE A 45 -0.74 -16.83 25.81
CA PHE A 45 -0.67 -16.93 24.35
C PHE A 45 -1.99 -17.40 23.74
N SER A 46 -2.55 -18.49 24.26
CA SER A 46 -3.80 -19.06 23.73
C SER A 46 -4.99 -18.11 23.88
N ARG A 47 -5.07 -17.41 25.01
CA ARG A 47 -6.09 -16.39 25.24
C ARG A 47 -5.95 -15.23 24.27
N GLU A 48 -4.74 -14.76 24.04
CA GLU A 48 -4.49 -13.60 23.19
C GLU A 48 -4.72 -13.89 21.71
N VAL A 49 -4.25 -15.04 21.21
CA VAL A 49 -4.54 -15.49 19.84
C VAL A 49 -6.04 -15.64 19.62
N ARG A 50 -6.76 -16.27 20.56
CA ARG A 50 -8.21 -16.42 20.44
C ARG A 50 -8.94 -15.07 20.48
N ARG A 51 -8.48 -14.14 21.31
CA ARG A 51 -9.05 -12.79 21.41
C ARG A 51 -8.90 -12.02 20.10
N LEU A 52 -7.75 -12.14 19.44
CA LEU A 52 -7.43 -11.39 18.23
C LEU A 52 -7.90 -12.07 16.94
N THR A 53 -7.94 -13.40 16.90
CA THR A 53 -8.22 -14.18 15.68
C THR A 53 -9.54 -14.94 15.76
N GLY A 54 -10.25 -14.92 16.89
CA GLY A 54 -11.46 -15.74 17.09
C GLY A 54 -11.22 -17.26 17.14
N GLU A 55 -10.00 -17.74 16.88
CA GLU A 55 -9.63 -19.15 16.82
C GLU A 55 -8.58 -19.51 17.87
N PRO A 56 -8.66 -20.70 18.50
CA PRO A 56 -7.54 -21.23 19.28
C PRO A 56 -6.29 -21.43 18.41
N PRO A 57 -5.06 -21.23 18.93
CA PRO A 57 -3.83 -21.34 18.14
C PRO A 57 -3.69 -22.66 17.35
N ALA A 58 -4.00 -23.78 17.99
CA ALA A 58 -3.91 -25.09 17.36
C ALA A 58 -4.97 -25.30 16.26
N ALA A 59 -6.14 -24.68 16.39
CA ALA A 59 -7.19 -24.75 15.38
C ALA A 59 -6.80 -23.90 14.16
N LEU A 60 -6.34 -22.67 14.40
CA LEU A 60 -5.86 -21.77 13.36
C LEU A 60 -4.71 -22.40 12.56
N ARG A 61 -3.66 -22.89 13.24
CA ARG A 61 -2.54 -23.57 12.59
C ARG A 61 -3.02 -24.76 11.77
N ARG A 62 -3.86 -25.62 12.34
CA ARG A 62 -4.37 -26.80 11.64
C ARG A 62 -5.18 -26.43 10.39
N ARG A 63 -5.99 -25.37 10.45
CA ARG A 63 -6.76 -24.89 9.30
C ARG A 63 -5.83 -24.43 8.19
N ILE A 64 -4.86 -23.55 8.49
CA ILE A 64 -3.88 -23.05 7.50
C ILE A 64 -3.05 -24.19 6.88
N MET A 65 -2.60 -25.16 7.68
CA MET A 65 -1.90 -26.36 7.16
C MET A 65 -2.77 -27.17 6.21
N LEU A 66 -4.05 -27.34 6.53
CA LEU A 66 -4.99 -28.08 5.68
C LEU A 66 -5.30 -27.33 4.38
N GLU A 67 -5.41 -25.99 4.42
CA GLU A 67 -5.56 -25.15 3.23
C GLU A 67 -4.34 -25.26 2.31
N ARG A 68 -3.12 -25.19 2.88
CA ARG A 68 -1.87 -25.40 2.14
C ARG A 68 -1.76 -26.81 1.55
N ALA A 69 -2.13 -27.83 2.31
CA ALA A 69 -2.18 -29.21 1.82
C ALA A 69 -3.16 -29.38 0.66
N ALA A 70 -4.36 -28.79 0.75
CA ALA A 70 -5.35 -28.84 -0.33
C ALA A 70 -4.83 -28.17 -1.61
N TRP A 71 -4.12 -27.05 -1.49
CA TRP A 71 -3.48 -26.39 -2.64
C TRP A 71 -2.42 -27.28 -3.32
N ARG A 72 -1.56 -27.95 -2.53
CA ARG A 72 -0.53 -28.89 -3.03
C ARG A 72 -1.12 -30.12 -3.70
N LEU A 73 -2.14 -30.72 -3.08
CA LEU A 73 -2.89 -31.86 -3.65
C LEU A 73 -3.58 -31.48 -4.96
N GLY A 74 -4.15 -30.27 -5.05
CA GLY A 74 -4.73 -29.74 -6.29
C GLY A 74 -3.74 -29.61 -7.45
N ARG A 75 -2.42 -29.60 -7.16
CA ARG A 75 -1.34 -29.58 -8.15
C ARG A 75 -0.80 -30.96 -8.49
N GLY A 76 -1.40 -32.02 -7.96
CA GLY A 76 -1.01 -33.40 -8.22
C GLY A 76 0.09 -33.96 -7.32
N GLU A 77 0.45 -33.28 -6.23
CA GLU A 77 1.38 -33.84 -5.24
C GLU A 77 0.77 -35.05 -4.50
N GLY A 78 1.62 -36.02 -4.12
CA GLY A 78 1.18 -37.24 -3.46
C GLY A 78 0.67 -37.00 -2.03
N VAL A 79 -0.42 -37.68 -1.64
CA VAL A 79 -1.03 -37.55 -0.30
C VAL A 79 -0.04 -37.78 0.84
N ALA A 80 0.81 -38.81 0.71
CA ALA A 80 1.80 -39.14 1.74
C ALA A 80 2.92 -38.09 1.83
N GLU A 81 3.36 -37.56 0.67
CA GLU A 81 4.40 -36.52 0.58
C GLU A 81 3.91 -35.21 1.19
N VAL A 82 2.69 -34.80 0.85
CA VAL A 82 2.05 -33.61 1.43
C VAL A 82 1.86 -33.78 2.93
N ALA A 83 1.36 -34.93 3.40
CA ALA A 83 1.19 -35.17 4.83
C ALA A 83 2.51 -35.06 5.61
N ALA A 84 3.58 -35.65 5.08
CA ALA A 84 4.91 -35.61 5.69
C ALA A 84 5.49 -34.18 5.70
N ALA A 85 5.41 -33.48 4.57
CA ALA A 85 5.93 -32.12 4.43
C ALA A 85 5.16 -31.10 5.29
N GLU A 86 3.86 -31.31 5.53
CA GLU A 86 3.08 -30.53 6.48
C GLU A 86 3.33 -30.94 7.94
N GLY A 87 4.16 -31.95 8.22
CA GLY A 87 4.52 -32.37 9.57
C GLY A 87 3.41 -33.12 10.32
N TRP A 88 2.55 -33.85 9.59
CA TRP A 88 1.62 -34.79 10.22
C TRP A 88 2.33 -36.06 10.65
N SER A 89 1.94 -36.61 11.80
CA SER A 89 2.55 -37.83 12.35
C SER A 89 2.34 -39.07 11.48
N SER A 90 1.27 -39.10 10.68
CA SER A 90 1.04 -40.13 9.67
C SER A 90 0.02 -39.68 8.60
N PRO A 91 0.04 -40.28 7.39
CA PRO A 91 -0.95 -40.01 6.34
C PRO A 91 -2.40 -40.32 6.75
N GLU A 92 -2.63 -41.26 7.65
CA GLU A 92 -3.96 -41.61 8.15
C GLU A 92 -4.53 -40.52 9.08
N VAL A 93 -3.68 -39.95 9.95
CA VAL A 93 -4.06 -38.84 10.82
C VAL A 93 -4.38 -37.60 9.96
N PHE A 94 -3.53 -37.32 8.97
CA PHE A 94 -3.76 -36.27 7.98
C PHE A 94 -5.10 -36.48 7.26
N SER A 95 -5.32 -37.65 6.66
CA SER A 95 -6.52 -37.95 5.87
C SER A 95 -7.81 -37.81 6.69
N ARG A 96 -7.78 -38.20 7.96
CA ARG A 96 -8.93 -38.04 8.88
C ARG A 96 -9.20 -36.57 9.21
N ALA A 97 -8.15 -35.78 9.45
CA ALA A 97 -8.30 -34.35 9.68
C ALA A 97 -8.78 -33.62 8.42
N PHE A 98 -8.17 -33.92 7.28
CA PHE A 98 -8.54 -33.37 5.97
C PHE A 98 -10.01 -33.64 5.65
N ARG A 99 -10.46 -34.90 5.74
CA ARG A 99 -11.85 -35.26 5.46
C ARG A 99 -12.85 -34.58 6.39
N ARG A 100 -12.50 -34.36 7.65
CA ARG A 100 -13.37 -33.60 8.58
C ARG A 100 -13.53 -32.14 8.17
N SER A 101 -12.47 -31.52 7.67
CA SER A 101 -12.49 -30.10 7.30
C SER A 101 -13.05 -29.86 5.89
N PHE A 102 -12.62 -30.66 4.91
CA PHE A 102 -13.00 -30.50 3.50
C PHE A 102 -14.20 -31.35 3.08
N GLY A 103 -14.67 -32.28 3.91
CA GLY A 103 -15.78 -33.19 3.61
C GLY A 103 -15.41 -34.35 2.66
N VAL A 104 -14.27 -34.27 1.99
CA VAL A 104 -13.78 -35.29 1.03
C VAL A 104 -12.38 -35.80 1.43
N PRO A 105 -11.99 -37.03 1.04
CA PRO A 105 -10.62 -37.51 1.19
C PRO A 105 -9.61 -36.62 0.45
N PRO A 106 -8.35 -36.55 0.92
CA PRO A 106 -7.31 -35.74 0.26
C PRO A 106 -7.07 -36.15 -1.20
N SER A 107 -7.19 -37.44 -1.53
CA SER A 107 -7.05 -37.93 -2.90
C SER A 107 -8.14 -37.45 -3.88
N GLN A 108 -9.26 -36.96 -3.37
CA GLN A 108 -10.41 -36.53 -4.19
C GLN A 108 -10.57 -35.00 -4.23
N VAL A 109 -9.76 -34.24 -3.49
CA VAL A 109 -9.96 -32.79 -3.38
C VAL A 109 -9.75 -32.09 -4.72
N ALA A 110 -8.77 -32.53 -5.51
CA ALA A 110 -8.47 -31.97 -6.83
C ALA A 110 -9.64 -32.11 -7.81
N GLU A 111 -10.34 -33.25 -7.76
CA GLU A 111 -11.49 -33.55 -8.62
C GLU A 111 -12.79 -32.93 -8.12
N SER A 112 -12.86 -32.57 -6.83
CA SER A 112 -14.09 -32.07 -6.20
C SER A 112 -14.51 -30.66 -6.61
N GLY A 113 -13.66 -29.93 -7.35
CA GLY A 113 -13.87 -28.52 -7.71
C GLY A 113 -13.89 -27.56 -6.51
N ARG A 114 -13.61 -28.06 -5.29
CA ARG A 114 -13.53 -27.24 -4.09
C ARG A 114 -12.26 -26.39 -4.12
N GLY A 115 -12.39 -25.12 -3.77
CA GLY A 115 -11.24 -24.29 -3.46
C GLY A 115 -10.47 -24.84 -2.25
N PHE A 116 -9.24 -24.36 -2.07
CA PHE A 116 -8.38 -24.79 -0.96
C PHE A 116 -8.63 -24.02 0.34
N ARG A 117 -9.51 -23.01 0.36
CA ARG A 117 -9.83 -22.22 1.56
C ARG A 117 -10.93 -22.88 2.39
N LEU A 118 -10.74 -22.92 3.71
CA LEU A 118 -11.74 -23.38 4.68
C LEU A 118 -12.43 -22.16 5.31
N PRO A 119 -13.66 -22.27 5.84
CA PRO A 119 -14.28 -21.15 6.57
C PRO A 119 -13.38 -20.64 7.71
N ALA A 120 -13.16 -19.33 7.75
CA ALA A 120 -12.30 -18.68 8.74
C ALA A 120 -13.06 -17.53 9.43
N PRO A 121 -13.29 -17.58 10.75
CA PRO A 121 -14.00 -16.52 11.48
C PRO A 121 -13.26 -15.18 11.53
N ASN A 122 -11.98 -15.16 11.14
CA ASN A 122 -11.10 -13.98 11.09
C ASN A 122 -10.73 -13.56 9.66
N GLY A 123 -11.27 -14.22 8.63
CA GLY A 123 -10.87 -14.00 7.23
C GLY A 123 -9.40 -14.31 6.94
N LEU A 124 -8.64 -14.88 7.88
CA LEU A 124 -7.22 -15.21 7.71
C LEU A 124 -7.10 -16.56 7.00
N HIS A 125 -6.48 -16.56 5.82
CA HIS A 125 -6.29 -17.74 4.98
C HIS A 125 -4.85 -17.92 4.54
N PHE A 126 -4.50 -19.14 4.18
CA PHE A 126 -3.31 -19.41 3.38
C PHE A 126 -3.45 -18.77 2.00
N HIS A 127 -2.40 -18.09 1.55
CA HIS A 127 -2.26 -17.59 0.19
C HIS A 127 -0.97 -18.13 -0.43
N PRO A 128 -1.07 -18.98 -1.46
CA PRO A 128 0.11 -19.58 -2.07
C PRO A 128 1.13 -18.54 -2.57
N PRO A 129 2.44 -18.87 -2.55
CA PRO A 129 2.99 -20.12 -2.03
C PRO A 129 3.23 -20.10 -0.51
N GLN A 130 3.35 -18.92 0.10
CA GLN A 130 3.79 -18.77 1.50
C GLN A 130 3.08 -17.64 2.27
N SER A 131 2.31 -16.80 1.58
CA SER A 131 1.69 -15.63 2.18
C SER A 131 0.46 -16.00 3.00
N LEU A 132 0.05 -15.08 3.87
CA LEU A 132 -1.26 -15.10 4.50
C LEU A 132 -2.12 -14.00 3.88
N TRP A 133 -3.39 -14.30 3.67
CA TRP A 133 -4.40 -13.35 3.19
C TRP A 133 -5.39 -13.08 4.31
N ILE A 134 -5.77 -11.82 4.51
CA ILE A 134 -6.82 -11.45 5.45
C ILE A 134 -7.92 -10.78 4.63
N ASP A 135 -9.13 -11.34 4.69
CA ASP A 135 -10.28 -10.75 4.03
C ASP A 135 -10.60 -9.38 4.64
N ALA A 136 -11.05 -8.45 3.79
CA ALA A 136 -11.50 -7.13 4.26
C ALA A 136 -12.85 -7.26 4.99
N GLU A 137 -13.07 -6.40 5.98
CA GLU A 137 -14.38 -6.28 6.64
C GLU A 137 -15.47 -5.93 5.60
N PRO A 138 -16.64 -6.60 5.62
CA PRO A 138 -17.74 -6.29 4.71
C PRO A 138 -18.18 -4.82 4.84
N GLY A 139 -18.17 -4.07 3.73
CA GLY A 139 -18.65 -2.68 3.68
C GLY A 139 -17.59 -1.59 3.46
N GLY A 140 -16.31 -1.95 3.30
CA GLY A 140 -15.30 -1.00 2.82
C GLY A 140 -15.61 -0.54 1.39
N HIS A 141 -15.68 0.78 1.16
CA HIS A 141 -15.88 1.36 -0.17
C HIS A 141 -14.61 1.12 -1.01
N GLN A 142 -14.53 -0.01 -1.71
CA GLN A 142 -13.31 -0.45 -2.39
C GLN A 142 -13.00 0.32 -3.68
N ASP A 143 -14.02 0.82 -4.38
CA ASP A 143 -13.88 1.30 -5.75
C ASP A 143 -13.00 2.57 -5.90
N SER A 144 -12.69 3.27 -4.80
CA SER A 144 -11.82 4.46 -4.79
C SER A 144 -10.62 4.37 -3.83
N ALA A 145 -10.40 3.24 -3.15
CA ALA A 145 -9.40 3.15 -2.09
C ALA A 145 -7.97 3.40 -2.61
N VAL A 146 -7.63 2.83 -3.77
CA VAL A 146 -6.31 3.02 -4.40
C VAL A 146 -6.15 4.45 -4.89
N SER A 147 -7.15 5.00 -5.59
CA SER A 147 -7.11 6.38 -6.08
C SER A 147 -6.96 7.38 -4.93
N ARG A 148 -7.72 7.20 -3.85
CA ARG A 148 -7.62 8.04 -2.66
C ARG A 148 -6.26 7.94 -2.00
N LEU A 149 -5.74 6.73 -1.80
CA LEU A 149 -4.40 6.51 -1.28
C LEU A 149 -3.35 7.25 -2.13
N MET A 150 -3.43 7.13 -3.45
CA MET A 150 -2.47 7.77 -4.36
C MET A 150 -2.54 9.29 -4.30
N ILE A 151 -3.73 9.88 -4.18
CA ILE A 151 -3.92 11.33 -4.03
C ILE A 151 -3.37 11.80 -2.69
N ASP A 152 -3.73 11.15 -1.59
CA ASP A 152 -3.29 11.55 -0.25
C ASP A 152 -1.77 11.43 -0.14
N HIS A 153 -1.19 10.34 -0.69
CA HIS A 153 0.26 10.15 -0.77
C HIS A 153 0.93 11.21 -1.65
N ASP A 154 0.37 11.52 -2.83
CA ASP A 154 0.89 12.55 -3.74
C ASP A 154 1.05 13.91 -3.04
N ILE A 155 0.04 14.31 -2.26
CA ILE A 155 0.07 15.55 -1.48
C ILE A 155 1.11 15.49 -0.35
N ALA A 156 1.06 14.44 0.46
CA ALA A 156 1.94 14.29 1.62
C ALA A 156 3.42 14.21 1.20
N ASP A 157 3.70 13.47 0.14
CA ASP A 157 5.05 13.22 -0.34
C ASP A 157 5.65 14.44 -1.05
N THR A 158 4.84 15.20 -1.79
CA THR A 158 5.25 16.49 -2.35
C THR A 158 5.59 17.48 -1.22
N ALA A 159 4.74 17.59 -0.20
CA ALA A 159 5.00 18.46 0.96
C ALA A 159 6.29 18.05 1.70
N HIS A 160 6.56 16.75 1.83
CA HIS A 160 7.81 16.26 2.38
C HIS A 160 9.02 16.70 1.56
N LEU A 161 8.97 16.57 0.24
CA LEU A 161 10.09 16.98 -0.62
C LEU A 161 10.34 18.49 -0.56
N ILE A 162 9.28 19.31 -0.52
CA ILE A 162 9.41 20.76 -0.34
C ILE A 162 10.07 21.07 1.01
N ARG A 163 9.63 20.45 2.12
CA ARG A 163 10.28 20.60 3.44
C ARG A 163 11.74 20.19 3.41
N ARG A 164 12.10 19.14 2.68
CA ARG A 164 13.51 18.74 2.52
C ARG A 164 14.31 19.76 1.74
N ALA A 165 13.71 20.40 0.73
CA ALA A 165 14.35 21.46 -0.03
C ALA A 165 14.62 22.74 0.78
N GLU A 166 13.97 22.95 1.92
CA GLU A 166 14.30 24.05 2.86
C GLU A 166 15.74 23.97 3.40
N CYS A 167 16.39 22.79 3.33
CA CYS A 167 17.80 22.63 3.69
C CYS A 167 18.77 23.15 2.62
N LEU A 168 18.29 23.50 1.43
CA LEU A 168 19.14 23.99 0.34
C LEU A 168 19.45 25.48 0.51
N THR A 169 20.62 25.91 0.04
CA THR A 169 20.87 27.34 -0.17
C THR A 169 20.07 27.87 -1.36
N LYS A 170 19.92 29.19 -1.45
CA LYS A 170 19.27 29.83 -2.60
C LYS A 170 19.92 29.42 -3.94
N ASP A 171 21.25 29.35 -3.99
CA ASP A 171 21.96 28.95 -5.20
C ASP A 171 21.69 27.49 -5.56
N GLN A 172 21.65 26.59 -4.56
CA GLN A 172 21.35 25.17 -4.78
C GLN A 172 19.90 24.93 -5.22
N TRP A 173 18.95 25.73 -4.73
CA TRP A 173 17.54 25.67 -5.12
C TRP A 173 17.33 25.90 -6.62
N THR A 174 18.03 26.89 -7.17
CA THR A 174 17.96 27.26 -8.59
C THR A 174 19.03 26.60 -9.46
N GLN A 175 19.96 25.85 -8.88
CA GLN A 175 21.06 25.22 -9.62
C GLN A 175 20.54 24.25 -10.69
N GLU A 176 20.96 24.44 -11.94
CA GLU A 176 20.67 23.50 -13.02
C GLU A 176 21.48 22.21 -12.84
N LEU A 177 20.83 21.18 -12.30
CA LEU A 177 21.41 19.85 -12.09
C LEU A 177 21.26 18.94 -13.31
N SER A 178 20.22 19.18 -14.11
CA SER A 178 19.93 18.46 -15.35
C SER A 178 19.47 19.46 -16.43
N PRO A 179 20.39 20.24 -17.03
CA PRO A 179 20.05 21.16 -18.10
C PRO A 179 19.30 20.48 -19.25
N GLY A 180 18.24 21.11 -19.76
CA GLY A 180 17.43 20.56 -20.84
C GLY A 180 16.46 19.43 -20.45
N GLN A 181 16.36 19.08 -19.15
CA GLN A 181 15.35 18.14 -18.70
C GLN A 181 13.94 18.69 -18.92
N VAL A 182 13.09 17.92 -19.58
CA VAL A 182 11.68 18.23 -19.85
C VAL A 182 10.87 16.97 -19.55
N VAL A 183 9.86 17.06 -18.68
CA VAL A 183 8.95 15.93 -18.40
C VAL A 183 7.80 15.90 -19.41
N LEU A 184 7.23 17.06 -19.71
CA LEU A 184 6.18 17.26 -20.70
C LEU A 184 6.61 18.39 -21.65
N GLU A 185 6.57 18.13 -22.96
CA GLU A 185 7.08 19.07 -23.97
C GLU A 185 6.43 20.46 -23.86
N TRP A 186 5.12 20.50 -23.55
CA TRP A 186 4.35 21.73 -23.37
C TRP A 186 4.58 22.42 -22.02
N ASP A 187 5.14 21.72 -21.02
CA ASP A 187 5.50 22.32 -19.75
C ASP A 187 6.88 23.00 -19.82
N GLY A 188 7.74 22.66 -20.78
CA GLY A 188 9.08 23.25 -20.87
C GLY A 188 10.08 22.71 -19.82
N PRO A 189 11.24 23.36 -19.67
CA PRO A 189 12.37 22.77 -18.94
C PRO A 189 12.24 22.86 -17.41
N GLU A 190 12.69 21.79 -16.74
CA GLU A 190 12.71 21.62 -15.28
C GLU A 190 14.13 21.23 -14.80
N PRO A 191 15.14 22.12 -14.90
CA PRO A 191 16.53 21.74 -14.73
C PRO A 191 17.01 21.67 -13.27
N SER A 192 16.25 22.23 -12.32
CA SER A 192 16.62 22.38 -10.90
C SER A 192 15.59 21.74 -9.95
N VAL A 193 15.95 21.57 -8.68
CA VAL A 193 15.02 21.10 -7.64
C VAL A 193 13.79 22.02 -7.57
N GLY A 194 14.02 23.33 -7.57
CA GLY A 194 12.93 24.31 -7.51
C GLY A 194 12.00 24.20 -8.71
N ALA A 195 12.54 24.08 -9.92
CA ALA A 195 11.73 23.98 -11.13
C ALA A 195 10.85 22.72 -11.14
N VAL A 196 11.40 21.56 -10.74
CA VAL A 196 10.65 20.29 -10.68
C VAL A 196 9.54 20.35 -9.63
N LEU A 197 9.83 20.87 -8.42
CA LEU A 197 8.83 20.95 -7.35
C LEU A 197 7.74 21.98 -7.66
N ALA A 198 8.12 23.14 -8.24
CA ALA A 198 7.16 24.13 -8.71
C ALA A 198 6.24 23.57 -9.79
N ALA A 199 6.77 22.80 -10.75
CA ALA A 199 5.97 22.15 -11.78
C ALA A 199 4.94 21.17 -11.20
N ILE A 200 5.25 20.44 -10.11
CA ILE A 200 4.28 19.56 -9.44
C ILE A 200 3.07 20.34 -8.92
N VAL A 201 3.31 21.47 -8.24
CA VAL A 201 2.24 22.29 -7.65
C VAL A 201 1.45 22.98 -8.76
N TRP A 202 2.18 23.53 -9.73
CA TRP A 202 1.63 24.23 -10.89
C TRP A 202 0.64 23.39 -11.70
N THR A 203 1.01 22.15 -12.03
CA THR A 203 0.13 21.27 -12.82
C THR A 203 -1.23 21.08 -12.15
N LYS A 204 -1.29 20.96 -10.81
CA LYS A 204 -2.57 20.85 -10.09
C LYS A 204 -3.38 22.14 -10.17
N GLU A 205 -2.71 23.29 -10.06
CA GLU A 205 -3.36 24.60 -10.12
C GLU A 205 -3.98 24.87 -11.50
N VAL A 206 -3.29 24.52 -12.59
CA VAL A 206 -3.82 24.65 -13.96
C VAL A 206 -5.08 23.81 -14.14
N TRP A 207 -5.06 22.55 -13.70
CA TRP A 207 -6.24 21.70 -13.78
C TRP A 207 -7.39 22.17 -12.88
N LEU A 208 -7.09 22.68 -11.69
CA LEU A 208 -8.10 23.32 -10.84
C LEU A 208 -8.72 24.54 -11.52
N ALA A 209 -7.93 25.39 -12.17
CA ALA A 209 -8.45 26.54 -12.89
C ALA A 209 -9.41 26.12 -14.00
N SER A 210 -9.04 25.12 -14.81
CA SER A 210 -9.91 24.57 -15.86
C SER A 210 -11.21 23.99 -15.30
N ILE A 211 -11.13 23.18 -14.23
CA ILE A 211 -12.29 22.53 -13.60
C ILE A 211 -13.22 23.54 -12.90
N GLU A 212 -12.65 24.55 -12.26
CA GLU A 212 -13.39 25.57 -11.51
C GLU A 212 -13.86 26.74 -12.40
N GLY A 213 -13.47 26.76 -13.68
CA GLY A 213 -13.81 27.84 -14.63
C GLY A 213 -13.13 29.17 -14.29
N ARG A 214 -11.88 29.12 -13.81
CA ARG A 214 -11.05 30.31 -13.53
C ARG A 214 -10.08 30.57 -14.67
N ASP A 215 -9.51 31.77 -14.67
CA ASP A 215 -8.45 32.15 -15.60
C ASP A 215 -7.21 31.26 -15.41
N GLN A 216 -6.46 31.07 -16.50
CA GLN A 216 -5.19 30.37 -16.44
C GLN A 216 -4.27 31.07 -15.44
N PRO A 217 -3.73 30.35 -14.44
CA PRO A 217 -2.86 30.97 -13.47
C PRO A 217 -1.61 31.52 -14.17
N SER A 218 -0.87 32.45 -13.54
CA SER A 218 0.45 32.88 -14.01
C SER A 218 1.56 31.94 -13.52
N ARG A 219 2.54 31.63 -14.38
CA ARG A 219 3.63 30.70 -14.06
C ARG A 219 4.69 31.30 -13.11
N GLU A 220 4.30 32.25 -12.27
CA GLU A 220 5.16 32.99 -11.34
C GLU A 220 5.86 32.07 -10.33
N HIS A 221 5.35 30.86 -10.06
CA HIS A 221 6.03 29.87 -9.22
C HIS A 221 7.31 29.28 -9.86
N ALA A 222 7.53 29.52 -11.16
CA ALA A 222 8.80 29.27 -11.84
C ALA A 222 9.78 30.46 -11.75
N ASP A 223 9.40 31.54 -11.05
CA ASP A 223 10.30 32.65 -10.74
C ASP A 223 11.46 32.14 -9.88
N PRO A 224 12.72 32.35 -10.29
CA PRO A 224 13.91 32.06 -9.48
C PRO A 224 13.90 32.70 -8.07
N ALA A 225 13.04 33.69 -7.83
CA ALA A 225 12.84 34.32 -6.53
C ALA A 225 11.96 33.49 -5.57
N THR A 226 11.15 32.56 -6.06
CA THR A 226 10.27 31.72 -5.23
C THR A 226 11.11 30.84 -4.30
N THR A 227 10.89 30.95 -2.99
CA THR A 227 11.60 30.13 -2.01
C THR A 227 10.88 28.80 -1.76
N PRO A 228 11.55 27.78 -1.20
CA PRO A 228 10.87 26.56 -0.76
C PRO A 228 9.69 26.82 0.19
N GLN A 229 9.78 27.85 1.05
CA GLN A 229 8.73 28.21 2.00
C GLN A 229 7.51 28.83 1.30
N ASP A 230 7.73 29.67 0.30
CA ASP A 230 6.64 30.22 -0.52
C ASP A 230 5.92 29.10 -1.26
N LEU A 231 6.69 28.15 -1.83
CA LEU A 231 6.13 26.99 -2.52
C LEU A 231 5.38 26.05 -1.56
N ALA A 232 5.83 25.90 -0.31
CA ALA A 232 5.14 25.11 0.70
C ALA A 232 3.75 25.69 1.01
N ALA A 233 3.66 27.01 1.21
CA ALA A 233 2.39 27.69 1.46
C ALA A 233 1.43 27.58 0.26
N HIS A 234 1.96 27.67 -0.96
CA HIS A 234 1.18 27.50 -2.19
C HIS A 234 0.70 26.07 -2.39
N HIS A 235 1.57 25.07 -2.17
CA HIS A 235 1.21 23.65 -2.18
C HIS A 235 0.09 23.34 -1.19
N ASP A 236 0.16 23.90 0.02
CA ASP A 236 -0.88 23.70 1.04
C ASP A 236 -2.25 24.24 0.58
N ASP A 237 -2.30 25.36 -0.14
CA ASP A 237 -3.55 25.88 -0.69
C ASP A 237 -4.09 25.03 -1.85
N VAL A 238 -3.25 24.81 -2.86
CA VAL A 238 -3.60 24.06 -4.07
C VAL A 238 -4.02 22.64 -3.71
N SER A 239 -3.30 21.98 -2.80
CA SER A 239 -3.60 20.60 -2.38
C SER A 239 -4.94 20.48 -1.66
N ARG A 240 -5.29 21.42 -0.77
CA ARG A 240 -6.61 21.42 -0.12
C ARG A 240 -7.75 21.52 -1.14
N ARG A 241 -7.63 22.42 -2.10
CA ARG A 241 -8.62 22.59 -3.17
C ARG A 241 -8.70 21.36 -4.07
N TRP A 242 -7.54 20.81 -4.45
CA TRP A 242 -7.44 19.58 -5.25
C TRP A 242 -8.13 18.40 -4.57
N VAL A 243 -7.80 18.11 -3.30
CA VAL A 243 -8.41 17.01 -2.54
C VAL A 243 -9.90 17.21 -2.36
N ALA A 244 -10.34 18.45 -2.07
CA ALA A 244 -11.75 18.78 -1.94
C ALA A 244 -12.52 18.54 -3.25
N MET A 245 -11.98 19.00 -4.37
CA MET A 245 -12.55 18.79 -5.71
C MET A 245 -12.67 17.30 -6.03
N VAL A 246 -11.58 16.53 -5.91
CA VAL A 246 -11.61 15.08 -6.24
C VAL A 246 -12.55 14.32 -5.29
N THR A 247 -12.57 14.67 -4.01
CA THR A 247 -13.48 14.04 -3.03
C THR A 247 -14.94 14.32 -3.38
N ASP A 248 -15.30 15.56 -3.72
CA ASP A 248 -16.69 15.93 -4.07
C ASP A 248 -17.17 15.24 -5.35
N VAL A 249 -16.37 15.27 -6.43
CA VAL A 249 -16.76 14.63 -7.70
C VAL A 249 -16.86 13.11 -7.55
N THR A 250 -15.99 12.50 -6.73
CA THR A 250 -16.04 11.05 -6.42
C THR A 250 -17.30 10.72 -5.63
N ALA A 251 -17.61 11.46 -4.57
CA ALA A 251 -18.78 11.24 -3.73
C ALA A 251 -20.10 11.40 -4.51
N ARG A 252 -20.12 12.23 -5.54
CA ARG A 252 -21.27 12.41 -6.45
C ARG A 252 -21.31 11.43 -7.62
N GLY A 253 -20.34 10.53 -7.75
CA GLY A 253 -20.27 9.58 -8.87
C GLY A 253 -20.00 10.24 -10.24
N ARG A 254 -19.35 11.41 -10.26
CA ARG A 254 -19.13 12.26 -11.45
C ARG A 254 -17.71 12.20 -12.01
N LEU A 255 -16.88 11.24 -11.57
CA LEU A 255 -15.50 11.11 -12.08
C LEU A 255 -15.44 10.86 -13.60
N SER A 256 -16.50 10.33 -14.20
CA SER A 256 -16.60 10.09 -15.65
C SER A 256 -16.98 11.32 -16.47
N ASP A 257 -17.29 12.43 -15.82
CA ASP A 257 -17.65 13.68 -16.49
C ASP A 257 -16.49 14.24 -17.30
N THR A 258 -16.82 14.93 -18.40
CA THR A 258 -15.86 15.53 -19.31
C THR A 258 -15.77 17.04 -19.08
N VAL A 259 -14.56 17.54 -18.88
CA VAL A 259 -14.20 18.95 -18.94
C VAL A 259 -13.79 19.28 -20.37
N ILE A 260 -14.37 20.32 -20.95
CA ILE A 260 -13.89 20.92 -22.19
C ILE A 260 -12.96 22.05 -21.78
N ASP A 261 -11.65 21.81 -21.88
CA ASP A 261 -10.64 22.75 -21.45
C ASP A 261 -10.45 23.83 -22.52
N ALA A 262 -11.09 24.98 -22.30
CA ALA A 262 -10.94 26.15 -23.15
C ALA A 262 -9.60 26.87 -22.95
N LEU A 263 -8.78 26.46 -21.97
CA LEU A 263 -7.43 26.99 -21.77
C LEU A 263 -6.41 26.33 -22.72
N CYS A 264 -6.75 25.19 -23.34
CA CYS A 264 -5.99 24.61 -24.44
C CYS A 264 -6.26 25.35 -25.76
N ASP A 265 -5.25 25.44 -26.62
CA ASP A 265 -5.41 25.91 -28.01
C ASP A 265 -4.91 24.83 -29.00
N PRO A 266 -5.82 24.14 -29.72
CA PRO A 266 -7.29 24.28 -29.68
C PRO A 266 -7.90 23.71 -28.38
N PRO A 267 -9.17 24.05 -28.05
CA PRO A 267 -9.85 23.48 -26.89
C PRO A 267 -9.93 21.95 -26.96
N GLU A 268 -9.56 21.27 -25.87
CA GLU A 268 -9.53 19.81 -25.78
C GLU A 268 -10.51 19.28 -24.72
N SER A 269 -10.93 18.02 -24.84
CA SER A 269 -11.89 17.39 -23.93
C SER A 269 -11.23 16.30 -23.10
N PHE A 270 -11.32 16.40 -21.78
CA PHE A 270 -10.70 15.47 -20.84
C PHE A 270 -11.72 14.96 -19.81
N GLN A 271 -11.75 13.66 -19.57
CA GLN A 271 -12.54 13.11 -18.46
C GLN A 271 -11.84 13.38 -17.12
N LEU A 272 -12.60 13.67 -16.07
CA LEU A 272 -12.05 14.02 -14.75
C LEU A 272 -11.13 12.91 -14.19
N PHE A 273 -11.51 11.63 -14.31
CA PHE A 273 -10.61 10.54 -13.90
C PHE A 273 -9.31 10.51 -14.72
N GLY A 274 -9.36 10.90 -15.99
CA GLY A 274 -8.19 10.99 -16.88
C GLY A 274 -7.26 12.12 -16.45
N ILE A 275 -7.82 13.27 -16.08
CA ILE A 275 -7.07 14.39 -15.50
C ILE A 275 -6.39 13.97 -14.19
N VAL A 276 -7.11 13.32 -13.27
CA VAL A 276 -6.54 12.84 -12.01
C VAL A 276 -5.41 11.83 -12.26
N ALA A 277 -5.60 10.88 -13.16
CA ALA A 277 -4.57 9.90 -13.54
C ALA A 277 -3.34 10.58 -14.16
N HIS A 278 -3.54 11.57 -15.03
CA HIS A 278 -2.48 12.38 -15.62
C HIS A 278 -1.65 13.08 -14.54
N VAL A 279 -2.31 13.82 -13.63
CA VAL A 279 -1.64 14.55 -12.53
C VAL A 279 -0.82 13.60 -11.66
N LEU A 280 -1.41 12.47 -11.23
CA LEU A 280 -0.72 11.49 -10.38
C LEU A 280 0.50 10.88 -11.07
N THR A 281 0.40 10.60 -12.37
CA THR A 281 1.48 9.97 -13.16
C THR A 281 2.69 10.89 -13.25
N TYR A 282 2.50 12.13 -13.72
CA TYR A 282 3.61 13.05 -13.92
C TYR A 282 4.13 13.62 -12.60
N SER A 283 3.28 13.77 -11.59
CA SER A 283 3.73 14.14 -10.26
C SER A 283 4.59 13.05 -9.62
N ALA A 284 4.24 11.76 -9.76
CA ALA A 284 5.09 10.67 -9.27
C ALA A 284 6.47 10.66 -9.96
N HIS A 285 6.52 10.88 -11.28
CA HIS A 285 7.78 11.00 -12.02
C HIS A 285 8.62 12.17 -11.49
N ARG A 286 8.03 13.37 -11.37
CA ARG A 286 8.71 14.57 -10.84
C ARG A 286 9.16 14.41 -9.39
N ARG A 287 8.41 13.73 -8.53
CA ARG A 287 8.87 13.41 -7.16
C ARG A 287 10.11 12.52 -7.16
N GLY A 288 10.19 11.55 -8.07
CA GLY A 288 11.40 10.75 -8.28
C GLY A 288 12.60 11.59 -8.72
N LEU A 289 12.39 12.52 -9.67
CA LEU A 289 13.43 13.46 -10.11
C LEU A 289 13.90 14.37 -8.98
N ALA A 290 12.98 14.98 -8.24
CA ALA A 290 13.30 15.85 -7.11
C ALA A 290 14.11 15.11 -6.03
N ARG A 291 13.78 13.85 -5.71
CA ARG A 291 14.58 13.01 -4.81
C ARG A 291 16.00 12.81 -5.29
N ALA A 292 16.18 12.47 -6.56
CA ALA A 292 17.50 12.25 -7.14
C ALA A 292 18.33 13.54 -7.13
N MET A 293 17.71 14.68 -7.47
CA MET A 293 18.34 15.99 -7.44
C MET A 293 18.72 16.43 -6.02
N LEU A 294 17.81 16.29 -5.04
CA LEU A 294 18.08 16.56 -3.63
C LEU A 294 19.23 15.70 -3.09
N ALA A 295 19.28 14.41 -3.45
CA ALA A 295 20.37 13.52 -3.06
C ALA A 295 21.72 13.97 -3.65
N ARG A 296 21.77 14.45 -4.91
CA ARG A 296 22.98 15.01 -5.53
C ARG A 296 23.49 16.27 -4.81
N LEU A 297 22.59 17.00 -4.15
CA LEU A 297 22.91 18.17 -3.32
C LEU A 297 23.18 17.82 -1.84
N GLY A 298 23.22 16.54 -1.49
CA GLY A 298 23.51 16.07 -0.13
C GLY A 298 22.31 16.06 0.82
N VAL A 299 21.07 16.16 0.31
CA VAL A 299 19.83 16.18 1.10
C VAL A 299 18.98 14.94 0.80
N PRO A 300 19.23 13.79 1.45
CA PRO A 300 18.54 12.53 1.11
C PRO A 300 17.09 12.50 1.59
N ALA A 301 16.09 12.33 0.71
CA ALA A 301 14.67 12.44 1.06
C ALA A 301 13.91 11.12 1.31
N GLY A 302 14.58 9.97 1.30
CA GLY A 302 13.96 8.63 1.37
C GLY A 302 13.37 8.18 0.02
N MET A 303 12.74 7.00 -0.01
CA MET A 303 12.23 6.38 -1.25
C MET A 303 10.86 6.91 -1.72
N GLY A 304 10.01 7.36 -0.79
CA GLY A 304 8.65 7.81 -1.12
C GLY A 304 7.72 6.66 -1.53
N ASP A 305 7.89 5.47 -0.94
CA ASP A 305 7.02 4.31 -1.19
C ASP A 305 5.67 4.49 -0.45
N PRO A 306 4.52 4.45 -1.15
CA PRO A 306 3.21 4.46 -0.51
C PRO A 306 3.03 3.37 0.56
N LEU A 307 3.67 2.20 0.42
CA LEU A 307 3.59 1.13 1.43
C LEU A 307 4.28 1.51 2.75
N ASP A 308 5.43 2.17 2.67
CA ASP A 308 6.13 2.67 3.86
C ASP A 308 5.36 3.85 4.48
N TRP A 309 4.77 4.70 3.64
CA TRP A 309 3.90 5.78 4.11
C TRP A 309 2.66 5.25 4.86
N MET A 310 1.99 4.23 4.35
CA MET A 310 0.86 3.55 5.01
C MET A 310 1.21 2.85 6.33
N ARG A 311 2.49 2.55 6.58
CA ARG A 311 2.93 1.99 7.87
C ARG A 311 3.16 3.06 8.92
N SER A 312 3.39 4.30 8.49
CA SER A 312 3.69 5.44 9.36
C SER A 312 2.47 6.32 9.68
N HIS A 313 1.32 6.06 9.05
CA HIS A 313 0.06 6.80 9.17
C HIS A 313 -1.11 5.82 9.33
#